data_AF-A0A354UCK5-F1
#
_entry.id   AF-A0A354UCK5-F1
#
_cell.length_a   1.000
_cell.length_b   1.000
_cell.length_c   1.000
_cell.angle_alpha   90.00
_cell.angle_beta   90.00
_cell.angle_gamma   90.00
#
_symmetry.space_group_name_H-M   'P 1'
#
loop_
_entity.id
_entity.type
_entity.pdbx_description
1 polymer ?
#
loop_
_entity_poly.entity_id
_entity_poly.type
_entity_poly.pdbx_seq_one_letter_code
_entity_poly.pdbx_strand_id
1 'polypeptide(L)'
;MQSLKDTPLKTNDYVKRILIFLIHTIILAGICTLAVAVNGNGKNSFSSYFSNASTIKKFIDLIAGLLLLVTVTYLYFSKECHEFMVKQKNANMIFIIVEVTVIIELCMARYLRYSYAVYARPFAFGALMTLYLIDRRSALFLNTVISVLVFLIDTFTVSGIISTGVYCGLILNIVCGGISVYLLSGVTSRVKIFLTGFVICLPTFVLALGINYMTSWGDNLKLALYCLASGLGSVILMTVLLPIFESVFNIVTDFRLAEITNTNAKLITELRNNAPGTYNHSLTVATLAEACASAIGENVLKARAAAYYHDVGKLKQPDYYTENQQGYNPHDELSPELS
;
A
#
# COMPACT_ATOMS: atom_id res chain seq x y z
N MET A 1 21.97 -17.89 12.43
CA MET A 1 21.36 -16.61 12.01
C MET A 1 20.92 -15.88 13.26
N GLN A 2 21.62 -14.81 13.64
CA GLN A 2 21.22 -13.98 14.77
C GLN A 2 19.93 -13.24 14.35
N SER A 3 18.87 -13.39 15.13
CA SER A 3 17.60 -12.68 14.93
C SER A 3 17.88 -11.18 14.82
N LEU A 4 17.43 -10.54 13.74
CA LEU A 4 17.60 -9.10 13.52
C LEU A 4 16.93 -8.25 14.63
N LYS A 5 16.12 -8.86 15.50
CA LYS A 5 15.62 -8.25 16.75
C LYS A 5 16.73 -7.77 17.69
N ASP A 6 17.92 -8.35 17.62
CA ASP A 6 19.01 -8.09 18.57
C ASP A 6 20.09 -7.15 18.02
N THR A 7 19.91 -6.60 16.82
CA THR A 7 20.85 -5.60 16.28
C THR A 7 20.53 -4.23 16.86
N PRO A 8 21.34 -3.68 17.79
CA PRO A 8 21.11 -2.34 18.32
C PRO A 8 21.24 -1.33 17.18
N LEU A 9 20.16 -0.59 16.94
CA LEU A 9 20.17 0.50 15.97
C LEU A 9 21.22 1.53 16.38
N LYS A 10 22.04 1.97 15.42
CA LYS A 10 23.00 3.04 15.66
C LYS A 10 22.24 4.32 16.01
N THR A 11 22.76 5.13 16.92
CA THR A 11 22.11 6.38 17.37
C THR A 11 21.69 7.29 16.21
N ASN A 12 22.47 7.32 15.12
CA ASN A 12 22.14 8.06 13.90
C ASN A 12 20.87 7.57 13.18
N ASP A 13 20.53 6.29 13.27
CA ASP A 13 19.35 5.73 12.61
C ASP A 13 18.06 6.11 13.36
N TYR A 14 18.14 6.25 14.69
CA TYR A 14 17.04 6.79 15.49
C TYR A 14 16.75 8.26 15.16
N VAL A 15 17.77 9.10 15.08
CA VAL A 15 17.62 10.54 14.77
C VAL A 15 16.99 10.73 13.39
N LYS A 16 17.45 9.97 12.37
CA LYS A 16 16.88 10.04 11.02
C LYS A 16 15.40 9.62 10.97
N ARG A 17 14.99 8.63 11.76
CA ARG A 17 13.58 8.20 11.83
C ARG A 17 12.69 9.26 12.47
N ILE A 18 13.15 9.86 13.56
CA ILE A 18 12.42 10.94 14.22
C ILE A 18 12.29 12.13 13.24
N LEU A 19 13.34 12.45 12.49
CA LEU A 19 13.29 13.52 11.49
C LEU A 19 12.26 13.23 10.38
N ILE A 20 12.25 12.03 9.82
CA ILE A 20 11.24 11.60 8.83
C ILE A 20 9.83 11.78 9.37
N PHE A 21 9.64 11.31 10.60
CA PHE A 21 8.35 11.37 11.26
C PHE A 21 7.87 12.81 11.44
N LEU A 22 8.76 13.70 11.88
CA LEU A 22 8.47 15.13 11.99
C LEU A 22 8.13 15.76 10.64
N ILE A 23 8.88 15.42 9.59
CA ILE A 23 8.63 15.93 8.23
C ILE A 23 7.23 15.52 7.75
N HIS A 24 6.88 14.23 7.84
CA HIS A 24 5.55 13.75 7.41
C HIS A 24 4.42 14.26 8.31
N THR A 25 4.68 14.49 9.60
CA THR A 25 3.73 15.16 10.49
C THR A 25 3.43 16.59 9.99
N ILE A 26 4.46 17.33 9.60
CA ILE A 26 4.30 18.70 9.04
C ILE A 26 3.56 18.64 7.70
N ILE A 27 3.88 17.67 6.83
CA ILE A 27 3.18 17.49 5.54
C ILE A 27 1.70 17.20 5.76
N LEU A 28 1.36 16.26 6.65
CA LEU A 28 -0.03 15.93 6.98
C LEU A 28 -0.77 17.13 7.59
N ALA A 29 -0.13 17.90 8.48
CA ALA A 29 -0.70 19.13 9.01
C ALA A 29 -0.93 20.17 7.90
N GLY A 30 -0.01 20.26 6.93
CA GLY A 30 -0.15 21.09 5.73
C GLY A 30 -1.33 20.66 4.86
N ILE A 31 -1.49 19.36 4.61
CA ILE A 31 -2.64 18.77 3.87
C ILE A 31 -3.95 19.11 4.60
N CYS A 32 -4.00 18.95 5.92
CA CYS A 32 -5.18 19.31 6.72
C CYS A 32 -5.50 20.80 6.58
N THR A 33 -4.50 21.67 6.71
CA THR A 33 -4.67 23.12 6.59
C THR A 33 -5.14 23.54 5.19
N LEU A 34 -4.60 22.91 4.14
CA LEU A 34 -5.05 23.12 2.76
C LEU A 34 -6.49 22.64 2.56
N ALA A 35 -6.86 21.49 3.11
CA ALA A 35 -8.22 20.97 3.05
C ALA A 35 -9.22 21.96 3.66
N VAL A 36 -8.84 22.59 4.78
CA VAL A 36 -9.60 23.66 5.43
C VAL A 36 -9.73 24.88 4.53
N ALA A 37 -8.62 25.37 3.98
CA ALA A 37 -8.61 26.55 3.12
C ALA A 37 -9.48 26.35 1.86
N VAL A 38 -9.42 25.16 1.26
CA VAL A 38 -10.15 24.81 0.04
C VAL A 38 -11.64 24.58 0.32
N ASN A 39 -11.99 23.96 1.45
CA ASN A 39 -13.39 23.70 1.84
C ASN A 39 -14.09 24.91 2.45
N GLY A 40 -13.35 25.85 3.04
CA GLY A 40 -13.88 27.10 3.62
C GLY A 40 -14.47 28.09 2.60
N ASN A 41 -14.34 27.83 1.30
CA ASN A 41 -14.84 28.75 0.28
C ASN A 41 -16.34 28.61 0.01
N GLY A 42 -17.06 29.54 0.64
CA GLY A 42 -18.40 29.99 0.27
C GLY A 42 -18.71 31.43 0.70
N LYS A 43 -18.20 31.93 1.85
CA LYS A 43 -18.53 33.30 2.32
C LYS A 43 -17.42 34.08 3.06
N ASN A 44 -16.26 33.50 3.38
CA ASN A 44 -15.27 34.15 4.25
C ASN A 44 -13.83 33.77 3.85
N SER A 45 -12.94 34.75 3.72
CA SER A 45 -11.49 34.57 3.55
C SER A 45 -10.93 33.60 4.60
N PHE A 46 -9.82 32.90 4.30
CA PHE A 46 -9.11 32.04 5.28
C PHE A 46 -8.93 32.76 6.63
N SER A 47 -8.59 34.06 6.59
CA SER A 47 -8.47 34.91 7.77
C SER A 47 -9.79 35.08 8.55
N SER A 48 -10.95 35.17 7.89
CA SER A 48 -12.26 35.25 8.57
C SER A 48 -12.85 33.89 8.94
N TYR A 49 -12.27 32.78 8.49
CA TYR A 49 -12.57 31.46 9.02
C TYR A 49 -11.91 31.24 10.39
N PHE A 50 -10.66 31.72 10.55
CA PHE A 50 -9.90 31.67 11.80
C PHE A 50 -10.18 32.83 12.77
N SER A 51 -11.01 33.80 12.41
CA SER A 51 -11.37 34.91 13.31
C SER A 51 -12.28 34.46 14.48
N ASN A 52 -12.92 33.30 14.38
CA ASN A 52 -13.76 32.74 15.43
C ASN A 52 -12.95 31.87 16.41
N ALA A 53 -13.04 32.19 17.70
CA ALA A 53 -12.36 31.43 18.76
C ALA A 53 -12.77 29.93 18.81
N SER A 54 -14.00 29.61 18.40
CA SER A 54 -14.47 28.21 18.29
C SER A 54 -13.78 27.45 17.17
N THR A 55 -13.50 28.08 16.04
CA THR A 55 -12.77 27.47 14.92
C THR A 55 -11.31 27.22 15.28
N ILE A 56 -10.67 28.17 15.98
CA ILE A 56 -9.30 28.02 16.48
C ILE A 56 -9.20 26.80 17.40
N LYS A 57 -10.13 26.65 18.35
CA LYS A 57 -10.17 25.47 19.26
C LYS A 57 -10.29 24.16 18.49
N LYS A 58 -11.24 24.06 17.55
CA LYS A 58 -11.39 22.87 16.70
C LYS A 58 -10.13 22.54 15.90
N PHE A 59 -9.35 23.57 15.50
CA PHE A 59 -8.15 23.38 14.70
C PHE A 59 -7.00 22.86 15.57
N ILE A 60 -6.90 23.36 16.81
CA ILE A 60 -5.99 22.83 17.82
C ILE A 60 -6.33 21.36 18.10
N ASP A 61 -7.61 21.01 18.25
CA ASP A 61 -8.06 19.63 18.45
C ASP A 61 -7.69 18.72 17.28
N LEU A 62 -7.82 19.20 16.03
CA LEU A 62 -7.41 18.48 14.82
C LEU A 62 -5.90 18.20 14.81
N ILE A 63 -5.07 19.20 15.12
CA ILE A 63 -3.62 19.06 15.15
C ILE A 63 -3.18 18.15 16.30
N ALA A 64 -3.81 18.25 17.47
CA ALA A 64 -3.55 17.35 18.59
C ALA A 64 -3.92 15.90 18.25
N GLY A 65 -5.07 15.67 17.61
CA GLY A 65 -5.51 14.36 17.14
C GLY A 65 -4.54 13.77 16.10
N LEU A 66 -4.08 14.58 15.16
CA LEU A 66 -3.07 14.19 14.17
C LEU A 66 -1.76 13.78 14.84
N LEU A 67 -1.25 14.56 15.79
CA LEU A 67 -0.04 14.23 16.53
C LEU A 67 -0.17 12.90 17.29
N LEU A 68 -1.33 12.65 17.90
CA LEU A 68 -1.62 11.39 18.58
C LEU A 68 -1.66 10.21 17.61
N LEU A 69 -2.37 10.33 16.48
CA LEU A 69 -2.45 9.26 15.48
C LEU A 69 -1.08 8.92 14.87
N VAL A 70 -0.31 9.96 14.56
CA VAL A 70 1.04 9.80 14.01
C VAL A 70 1.91 9.13 15.08
N THR A 71 1.82 9.54 16.36
CA THR A 71 2.55 8.90 17.48
C THR A 71 2.19 7.43 17.63
N VAL A 72 0.90 7.09 17.62
CA VAL A 72 0.42 5.70 17.71
C VAL A 72 0.93 4.88 16.53
N THR A 73 0.96 5.46 15.32
CA THR A 73 1.52 4.82 14.13
C THR A 73 3.01 4.51 14.31
N TYR A 74 3.79 5.46 14.84
CA TYR A 74 5.20 5.22 15.15
C TYR A 74 5.41 4.12 16.19
N LEU A 75 4.63 4.15 17.28
CA LEU A 75 4.74 3.15 18.34
C LEU A 75 4.41 1.75 17.81
N TYR A 76 3.34 1.62 17.01
CA TYR A 76 2.98 0.35 16.38
C TYR A 76 4.12 -0.18 15.50
N PHE A 77 4.57 0.59 14.51
CA PHE A 77 5.58 0.12 13.58
C PHE A 77 6.95 -0.08 14.22
N SER A 78 7.32 0.72 15.23
CA SER A 78 8.59 0.55 15.94
C SER A 78 8.65 -0.68 16.84
N LYS A 79 7.50 -1.14 17.35
CA LYS A 79 7.38 -2.30 18.25
C LYS A 79 7.01 -3.59 17.52
N GLU A 80 5.96 -3.57 16.71
CA GLU A 80 5.42 -4.75 16.05
C GLU A 80 6.17 -5.09 14.77
N CYS A 81 6.66 -4.08 14.04
CA CYS A 81 7.29 -4.23 12.72
C CYS A 81 8.74 -3.73 12.73
N HIS A 82 9.48 -3.99 13.81
CA HIS A 82 10.83 -3.46 14.00
C HIS A 82 11.76 -3.71 12.80
N GLU A 83 11.78 -4.96 12.32
CA GLU A 83 12.62 -5.38 11.18
C GLU A 83 12.27 -4.64 9.88
N PHE A 84 10.98 -4.42 9.64
CA PHE A 84 10.50 -3.64 8.50
C PHE A 84 10.94 -2.18 8.61
N MET A 85 10.90 -1.62 9.82
CA MET A 85 11.31 -0.24 10.09
C MET A 85 12.82 -0.03 10.13
N VAL A 86 13.64 -1.10 10.08
CA VAL A 86 15.11 -0.97 9.99
C VAL A 86 15.50 -0.10 8.80
N LYS A 87 14.85 -0.31 7.65
CA LYS A 87 15.09 0.43 6.43
C LYS A 87 14.35 1.75 6.45
N GLN A 88 15.10 2.86 6.38
CA GLN A 88 14.55 4.22 6.35
C GLN A 88 13.49 4.44 5.27
N LYS A 89 13.68 3.84 4.08
CA LYS A 89 12.73 3.91 2.96
C LYS A 89 11.32 3.40 3.31
N ASN A 90 11.24 2.38 4.18
CA ASN A 90 9.98 1.76 4.56
C ASN A 90 9.13 2.67 5.47
N ALA A 91 9.79 3.44 6.35
CA ALA A 91 9.12 4.44 7.17
C ALA A 91 8.49 5.54 6.30
N ASN A 92 9.24 6.08 5.33
CA ASN A 92 8.72 7.05 4.37
C ASN A 92 7.52 6.49 3.59
N MET A 93 7.59 5.23 3.18
CA MET A 93 6.53 4.58 2.42
C MET A 93 5.20 4.58 3.19
N ILE A 94 5.22 4.22 4.47
CA ILE A 94 4.02 4.18 5.32
C ILE A 94 3.34 5.54 5.35
N PHE A 95 4.10 6.61 5.58
CA PHE A 95 3.53 7.96 5.60
C PHE A 95 3.03 8.41 4.23
N ILE A 96 3.76 8.09 3.16
CA ILE A 96 3.32 8.42 1.80
C ILE A 96 2.03 7.68 1.42
N ILE A 97 1.83 6.43 1.86
CA ILE A 97 0.54 5.73 1.69
C ILE A 97 -0.57 6.52 2.38
N VAL A 98 -0.38 6.89 3.64
CA VAL A 98 -1.39 7.66 4.41
C VAL A 98 -1.68 9.01 3.74
N GLU A 99 -0.65 9.77 3.36
CA GLU A 99 -0.76 11.08 2.71
C GLU A 99 -1.51 10.97 1.37
N VAL A 100 -1.12 10.02 0.51
CA VAL A 100 -1.77 9.82 -0.79
C VAL A 100 -3.22 9.37 -0.62
N THR A 101 -3.52 8.45 0.30
CA THR A 101 -4.90 8.04 0.57
C THR A 101 -5.75 9.21 1.04
N VAL A 102 -5.27 10.00 2.01
CA VAL A 102 -5.99 11.18 2.52
C VAL A 102 -6.21 12.20 1.40
N ILE A 103 -5.20 12.51 0.59
CA ILE A 103 -5.35 13.44 -0.54
C ILE A 103 -6.41 12.95 -1.53
N ILE A 104 -6.39 11.67 -1.90
CA ILE A 104 -7.37 11.11 -2.85
C ILE A 104 -8.79 11.20 -2.29
N GLU A 105 -9.00 10.82 -1.03
CA GLU A 105 -10.31 10.88 -0.40
C GLU A 105 -10.85 12.31 -0.29
N LEU A 106 -10.00 13.27 0.05
CA LEU A 106 -10.36 14.69 0.12
C LEU A 106 -10.66 15.29 -1.26
N CYS A 107 -9.87 14.97 -2.27
CA CYS A 107 -10.10 15.41 -3.64
C CYS A 107 -11.43 14.88 -4.19
N MET A 108 -11.73 13.61 -3.96
CA MET A 108 -13.00 12.98 -4.36
C MET A 108 -14.20 13.61 -3.64
N ALA A 109 -14.05 13.91 -2.35
CA ALA A 109 -15.07 14.64 -1.59
C ALA A 109 -15.39 16.01 -2.20
N ARG A 110 -14.36 16.73 -2.67
CA ARG A 110 -14.49 18.10 -3.17
C ARG A 110 -15.02 18.18 -4.60
N TYR A 111 -14.57 17.29 -5.48
CA TYR A 111 -15.00 17.26 -6.89
C TYR A 111 -16.49 16.91 -7.02
N LEU A 112 -17.02 16.16 -6.07
CA LEU A 112 -18.35 15.59 -6.19
C LEU A 112 -19.45 16.34 -5.43
N ARG A 113 -19.18 17.52 -4.81
CA ARG A 113 -19.95 18.45 -3.91
C ARG A 113 -21.50 18.38 -3.77
N TYR A 114 -22.20 17.53 -4.49
CA TYR A 114 -23.55 16.99 -4.28
C TYR A 114 -23.61 16.00 -3.12
N SER A 115 -24.78 15.88 -2.47
CA SER A 115 -25.03 15.10 -1.24
C SER A 115 -24.55 13.64 -1.25
N TYR A 116 -24.35 13.03 -2.42
CA TYR A 116 -23.96 11.62 -2.57
C TYR A 116 -22.44 11.40 -2.76
N ALA A 117 -21.66 12.48 -2.89
CA ALA A 117 -20.22 12.48 -3.12
C ALA A 117 -19.39 11.62 -2.17
N VAL A 118 -19.80 11.62 -0.90
CA VAL A 118 -19.06 10.96 0.19
C VAL A 118 -18.96 9.46 -0.08
N TYR A 119 -19.99 8.86 -0.67
CA TYR A 119 -20.05 7.42 -0.96
C TYR A 119 -19.18 6.98 -2.15
N ALA A 120 -18.59 7.93 -2.89
CA ALA A 120 -17.70 7.65 -4.02
C ALA A 120 -16.22 7.59 -3.62
N ARG A 121 -15.89 7.94 -2.38
CA ARG A 121 -14.50 7.91 -1.89
C ARG A 121 -13.96 6.48 -1.95
N PRO A 122 -12.71 6.28 -2.37
CA PRO A 122 -12.13 4.95 -2.48
C PRO A 122 -11.71 4.40 -1.10
N PHE A 123 -12.69 4.06 -0.27
CA PHE A 123 -12.52 3.67 1.14
C PHE A 123 -11.61 2.47 1.38
N ALA A 124 -11.43 1.59 0.39
CA ALA A 124 -10.56 0.42 0.53
C ALA A 124 -9.11 0.69 0.08
N PHE A 125 -8.84 1.83 -0.57
CA PHE A 125 -7.55 2.08 -1.21
C PHE A 125 -6.35 1.99 -0.26
N GLY A 126 -6.38 2.74 0.86
CA GLY A 126 -5.26 2.77 1.81
C GLY A 126 -5.00 1.40 2.46
N ALA A 127 -6.08 0.67 2.78
CA ALA A 127 -5.99 -0.67 3.33
C ALA A 127 -5.36 -1.65 2.33
N LEU A 128 -5.76 -1.61 1.06
CA LEU A 128 -5.23 -2.48 0.02
C LEU A 128 -3.77 -2.17 -0.33
N MET A 129 -3.40 -0.89 -0.41
CA MET A 129 -2.00 -0.51 -0.60
C MET A 129 -1.13 -1.07 0.52
N THR A 130 -1.57 -0.95 1.77
CA THR A 130 -0.83 -1.47 2.92
C THR A 130 -0.78 -3.00 2.92
N LEU A 131 -1.87 -3.69 2.54
CA LEU A 131 -1.93 -5.14 2.47
C LEU A 131 -0.87 -5.71 1.54
N TYR A 132 -0.75 -5.15 0.32
CA TYR A 132 0.15 -5.68 -0.70
C TYR A 132 1.61 -5.26 -0.52
N LEU A 133 1.88 -4.13 0.15
CA LEU A 133 3.25 -3.64 0.36
C LEU A 133 3.86 -4.08 1.70
N ILE A 134 3.05 -4.37 2.70
CA ILE A 134 3.51 -4.69 4.06
C ILE A 134 2.97 -6.04 4.50
N ASP A 135 1.81 -6.07 5.15
CA ASP A 135 1.17 -7.28 5.66
C ASP A 135 -0.28 -7.01 6.07
N ARG A 136 -1.04 -8.09 6.32
CA ARG A 136 -2.45 -8.04 6.70
C ARG A 136 -2.71 -7.30 8.02
N ARG A 137 -1.87 -7.45 9.04
CA ARG A 137 -2.06 -6.82 10.36
C ARG A 137 -1.81 -5.32 10.27
N SER A 138 -0.72 -4.93 9.60
CA SER A 138 -0.40 -3.53 9.32
C SER A 138 -1.51 -2.85 8.50
N ALA A 139 -2.11 -3.57 7.55
CA ALA A 139 -3.22 -3.06 6.74
C ALA A 139 -4.47 -2.72 7.56
N LEU A 140 -4.88 -3.59 8.48
CA LEU A 140 -6.02 -3.32 9.35
C LEU A 140 -5.75 -2.15 10.31
N PHE A 141 -4.52 -2.09 10.85
CA PHE A 141 -4.10 -1.01 11.73
C PHE A 141 -4.10 0.34 10.99
N LEU A 142 -3.42 0.44 9.84
CA LEU A 142 -3.37 1.67 9.06
C LEU A 142 -4.75 2.05 8.51
N ASN A 143 -5.60 1.08 8.14
CA ASN A 143 -6.98 1.37 7.77
C ASN A 143 -7.70 2.12 8.89
N THR A 144 -7.54 1.66 10.14
CA THR A 144 -8.14 2.32 11.31
C THR A 144 -7.58 3.73 11.52
N VAL A 145 -6.26 3.91 11.40
CA VAL A 145 -5.62 5.22 11.51
C VAL A 145 -6.13 6.20 10.45
N ILE A 146 -6.16 5.77 9.18
CA ILE A 146 -6.68 6.57 8.06
C ILE A 146 -8.15 6.90 8.28
N SER A 147 -8.95 5.94 8.72
CA SER A 147 -10.38 6.14 9.02
C SER A 147 -10.60 7.26 10.04
N VAL A 148 -9.86 7.23 11.16
CA VAL A 148 -9.96 8.26 12.20
C VAL A 148 -9.42 9.60 11.71
N LEU A 149 -8.31 9.60 10.96
CA LEU A 149 -7.71 10.82 10.42
C LEU A 149 -8.68 11.55 9.46
N VAL A 150 -9.25 10.83 8.50
CA VAL A 150 -10.24 11.39 7.56
C VAL A 150 -11.47 11.88 8.30
N PHE A 151 -11.96 11.14 9.31
CA PHE A 151 -13.06 11.57 10.16
C PHE A 151 -12.78 12.90 10.89
N LEU A 152 -11.58 13.08 11.45
CA LEU A 152 -11.19 14.33 12.10
C LEU A 152 -11.17 15.50 11.10
N ILE A 153 -10.63 15.28 9.90
CA ILE A 153 -10.60 16.29 8.83
C ILE A 153 -12.01 16.66 8.37
N ASP A 154 -12.89 15.67 8.17
CA ASP A 154 -14.28 15.90 7.77
C ASP A 154 -15.08 16.64 8.84
N THR A 155 -14.92 16.27 10.11
CA THR A 155 -15.58 16.93 11.25
C THR A 155 -15.19 18.40 11.34
N PHE A 156 -13.95 18.72 10.98
CA PHE A 156 -13.46 20.10 10.97
C PHE A 156 -13.92 20.88 9.73
N THR A 157 -13.87 20.27 8.54
CA THR A 157 -14.14 20.95 7.26
C THR A 157 -15.64 21.16 6.98
N VAL A 158 -16.51 20.28 7.47
CA VAL A 158 -17.97 20.41 7.30
C VAL A 158 -18.52 21.34 8.39
N SER A 159 -18.84 22.58 8.01
CA SER A 159 -19.46 23.55 8.93
C SER A 159 -20.93 23.23 9.20
N GLY A 160 -21.24 22.65 10.36
CA GLY A 160 -22.61 22.38 10.81
C GLY A 160 -22.64 21.42 12.00
N ILE A 161 -23.81 21.25 12.63
CA ILE A 161 -24.06 20.14 13.56
C ILE A 161 -23.72 18.86 12.80
N ILE A 162 -22.93 18.00 13.45
CA ILE A 162 -22.32 16.79 12.92
C ILE A 162 -23.25 16.11 11.91
N SER A 163 -22.92 16.22 10.62
CA SER A 163 -23.77 15.63 9.58
C SER A 163 -23.60 14.12 9.65
N THR A 164 -24.70 13.37 9.58
CA THR A 164 -24.71 11.90 9.59
C THR A 164 -23.66 11.33 8.63
N GLY A 165 -23.43 11.99 7.48
CA GLY A 165 -22.43 11.62 6.49
C GLY A 165 -20.98 11.52 6.98
N VAL A 166 -20.57 12.32 7.98
CA VAL A 166 -19.19 12.24 8.54
C VAL A 166 -18.99 10.92 9.30
N TYR A 167 -19.97 10.53 10.11
CA TYR A 167 -19.95 9.23 10.79
C TYR A 167 -20.08 8.06 9.79
N CYS A 168 -20.88 8.23 8.73
CA CYS A 168 -20.96 7.24 7.67
C CYS A 168 -19.59 7.03 7.01
N GLY A 169 -18.88 8.10 6.69
CA GLY A 169 -17.53 8.03 6.11
C GLY A 169 -16.57 7.24 6.98
N LEU A 170 -16.58 7.48 8.30
CA LEU A 170 -15.79 6.72 9.27
C LEU A 170 -16.12 5.22 9.24
N ILE A 171 -17.41 4.86 9.34
CA ILE A 171 -17.87 3.46 9.36
C ILE A 171 -17.52 2.78 8.03
N LEU A 172 -17.73 3.47 6.90
CA LEU A 172 -17.44 2.96 5.57
C LEU A 172 -15.95 2.68 5.37
N ASN A 173 -15.07 3.59 5.79
CA ASN A 173 -13.62 3.36 5.75
C ASN A 173 -13.21 2.13 6.57
N ILE A 174 -13.72 1.99 7.79
CA ILE A 174 -13.42 0.84 8.65
C ILE A 174 -13.93 -0.47 8.02
N VAL A 175 -15.18 -0.49 7.59
CA VAL A 175 -15.85 -1.70 7.09
C VAL A 175 -15.33 -2.11 5.71
N CYS A 176 -15.31 -1.19 4.73
CA CYS A 176 -14.86 -1.48 3.38
C CYS A 176 -13.37 -1.83 3.34
N GLY A 177 -12.54 -1.05 4.05
CA GLY A 177 -11.12 -1.35 4.20
C GLY A 177 -10.90 -2.71 4.87
N GLY A 178 -11.57 -2.98 6.00
CA GLY A 178 -11.47 -4.25 6.71
C GLY A 178 -11.88 -5.46 5.86
N ILE A 179 -13.07 -5.40 5.24
CA ILE A 179 -13.56 -6.47 4.36
C ILE A 179 -12.60 -6.69 3.19
N SER A 180 -12.13 -5.61 2.55
CA SER A 180 -11.21 -5.71 1.42
C SER A 180 -9.91 -6.42 1.79
N VAL A 181 -9.38 -6.18 2.99
CA VAL A 181 -8.16 -6.81 3.48
C VAL A 181 -8.34 -8.32 3.65
N TYR A 182 -9.47 -8.77 4.20
CA TYR A 182 -9.73 -10.20 4.35
C TYR A 182 -10.02 -10.90 3.02
N LEU A 183 -10.75 -10.25 2.11
CA LEU A 183 -11.07 -10.83 0.80
C LEU A 183 -9.85 -10.95 -0.12
N LEU A 184 -8.92 -10.00 -0.04
CA LEU A 184 -7.76 -9.93 -0.95
C LEU A 184 -6.46 -10.46 -0.33
N SER A 185 -6.46 -10.81 0.95
CA SER A 185 -5.31 -11.45 1.59
C SER A 185 -4.96 -12.76 0.88
N GLY A 186 -3.77 -12.82 0.28
CA GLY A 186 -3.28 -13.99 -0.46
C GLY A 186 -3.79 -14.11 -1.90
N VAL A 187 -4.54 -13.12 -2.41
CA VAL A 187 -5.00 -13.11 -3.80
C VAL A 187 -3.98 -12.40 -4.68
N THR A 188 -3.39 -13.16 -5.60
CA THR A 188 -2.38 -12.67 -6.57
C THR A 188 -2.93 -12.52 -8.00
N SER A 189 -4.15 -13.02 -8.27
CA SER A 189 -4.77 -12.92 -9.60
C SER A 189 -5.40 -11.54 -9.82
N ARG A 190 -4.92 -10.82 -10.86
CA ARG A 190 -5.43 -9.49 -11.25
C ARG A 190 -6.94 -9.50 -11.54
N VAL A 191 -7.46 -10.57 -12.15
CA VAL A 191 -8.89 -10.72 -12.44
C VAL A 191 -9.69 -10.86 -11.14
N LYS A 192 -9.25 -11.70 -10.21
CA LYS A 192 -9.93 -11.87 -8.91
C LYS A 192 -9.91 -10.57 -8.10
N ILE A 193 -8.82 -9.82 -8.16
CA ILE A 193 -8.69 -8.51 -7.52
C ILE A 193 -9.71 -7.54 -8.08
N PHE A 194 -9.78 -7.42 -9.41
CA PHE A 194 -10.77 -6.56 -10.07
C PHE A 194 -12.21 -6.94 -9.72
N LEU A 195 -12.54 -8.24 -9.75
CA LEU A 195 -13.87 -8.74 -9.38
C LEU A 195 -14.24 -8.43 -7.93
N THR A 196 -13.25 -8.42 -7.02
CA THR A 196 -13.48 -8.08 -5.61
C THR A 196 -13.90 -6.61 -5.43
N GLY A 197 -13.57 -5.72 -6.36
CA GLY A 197 -14.06 -4.34 -6.35
C GLY A 197 -15.59 -4.24 -6.41
N PHE A 198 -16.26 -5.18 -7.10
CA PHE A 198 -17.73 -5.28 -7.07
C PHE A 198 -18.26 -5.75 -5.72
N VAL A 199 -17.52 -6.61 -5.02
CA VAL A 199 -17.91 -7.08 -3.68
C VAL A 199 -17.77 -5.96 -2.65
N ILE A 200 -16.72 -5.13 -2.75
CA ILE A 200 -16.48 -3.96 -1.87
C ILE A 200 -17.57 -2.88 -2.05
N CYS A 201 -18.28 -2.87 -3.18
CA CYS A 201 -19.45 -2.01 -3.38
C CYS A 201 -20.60 -2.35 -2.41
N LEU A 202 -20.80 -3.64 -2.08
CA LEU A 202 -21.97 -4.07 -1.31
C LEU A 202 -22.05 -3.45 0.10
N PRO A 203 -20.99 -3.47 0.95
CA PRO A 203 -21.03 -2.81 2.24
C PRO A 203 -21.32 -1.31 2.12
N THR A 204 -20.73 -0.66 1.10
CA THR A 204 -20.96 0.76 0.82
C THR A 204 -22.42 1.04 0.51
N PHE A 205 -23.02 0.21 -0.34
CA PHE A 205 -24.41 0.34 -0.76
C PHE A 205 -25.40 0.08 0.39
N VAL A 206 -25.20 -1.00 1.17
CA VAL A 206 -26.07 -1.36 2.30
C VAL A 206 -26.07 -0.25 3.36
N LEU A 207 -24.90 0.26 3.73
CA LEU A 207 -24.79 1.34 4.71
C LEU A 207 -25.38 2.64 4.16
N ALA A 208 -25.14 2.95 2.89
CA ALA A 208 -25.69 4.17 2.29
C ALA A 208 -27.22 4.17 2.21
N LEU A 209 -27.86 3.02 1.95
CA LEU A 209 -29.32 2.85 1.98
C LEU A 209 -29.90 3.02 3.40
N GLY A 210 -29.24 2.47 4.41
CA GLY A 210 -29.72 2.57 5.80
C GLY A 210 -29.77 4.00 6.34
N ILE A 211 -28.94 4.89 5.79
CA ILE A 211 -28.85 6.30 6.18
C ILE A 211 -29.70 7.21 5.29
N ASN A 212 -29.71 6.96 3.99
CA ASN A 212 -30.53 7.71 3.04
C ASN A 212 -31.79 6.90 2.75
N TYR A 213 -32.83 7.06 3.57
CA TYR A 213 -34.18 6.60 3.24
C TYR A 213 -34.65 7.36 1.99
N MET A 214 -34.30 6.84 0.81
CA MET A 214 -34.56 7.52 -0.46
C MET A 214 -35.92 7.06 -0.99
N THR A 215 -36.79 8.03 -1.25
CA THR A 215 -38.15 7.82 -1.75
C THR A 215 -38.23 7.67 -3.27
N SER A 216 -37.17 8.00 -4.01
CA SER A 216 -37.12 7.96 -5.48
C SER A 216 -36.14 6.92 -6.03
N TRP A 217 -36.59 6.13 -7.02
CA TRP A 217 -35.78 5.15 -7.74
C TRP A 217 -34.55 5.78 -8.42
N GLY A 218 -34.67 7.02 -8.91
CA GLY A 218 -33.58 7.72 -9.61
C GLY A 218 -32.40 8.04 -8.69
N ASP A 219 -32.64 8.29 -7.40
CA ASP A 219 -31.58 8.61 -6.45
C ASP A 219 -30.87 7.34 -5.93
N ASN A 220 -31.60 6.23 -5.83
CA ASN A 220 -31.00 4.91 -5.55
C ASN A 220 -30.03 4.46 -6.65
N LEU A 221 -30.35 4.72 -7.91
CA LEU A 221 -29.43 4.42 -9.03
C LEU A 221 -28.16 5.27 -8.98
N LYS A 222 -28.27 6.58 -8.71
CA LYS A 222 -27.10 7.44 -8.53
C LYS A 222 -26.24 6.97 -7.36
N LEU A 223 -26.86 6.61 -6.25
CA LEU A 223 -26.16 6.11 -5.07
C LEU A 223 -25.40 4.82 -5.38
N ALA A 224 -26.03 3.88 -6.09
CA ALA A 224 -25.40 2.64 -6.54
C ALA A 224 -24.16 2.91 -7.42
N LEU A 225 -24.24 3.89 -8.33
CA LEU A 225 -23.10 4.29 -9.18
C LEU A 225 -21.94 4.87 -8.35
N TYR A 226 -22.22 5.68 -7.33
CA TYR A 226 -21.18 6.18 -6.43
C TYR A 226 -20.54 5.07 -5.59
N CYS A 227 -21.34 4.14 -5.06
CA CYS A 227 -20.81 2.98 -4.31
C CYS A 227 -19.93 2.09 -5.20
N LEU A 228 -20.32 1.91 -6.46
CA LEU A 228 -19.55 1.15 -7.44
C LEU A 228 -18.24 1.87 -7.78
N ALA A 229 -18.27 3.20 -7.91
CA ALA A 229 -17.06 4.01 -8.09
C ALA A 229 -16.11 3.91 -6.89
N SER A 230 -16.63 3.82 -5.66
CA SER A 230 -15.80 3.62 -4.46
C SER A 230 -15.06 2.28 -4.49
N GLY A 231 -15.78 1.18 -4.68
CA GLY A 231 -15.22 -0.18 -4.67
C GLY A 231 -14.24 -0.41 -5.82
N LEU A 232 -14.67 -0.16 -7.05
CA LEU A 232 -13.82 -0.31 -8.23
C LEU A 232 -12.68 0.71 -8.25
N GLY A 233 -12.97 1.97 -7.88
CA GLY A 233 -11.96 3.02 -7.81
C GLY A 233 -10.84 2.67 -6.85
N SER A 234 -11.15 2.09 -5.68
CA SER A 234 -10.14 1.62 -4.72
C SER A 234 -9.20 0.59 -5.33
N VAL A 235 -9.75 -0.42 -6.02
CA VAL A 235 -8.98 -1.50 -6.62
C VAL A 235 -8.16 -1.03 -7.83
N ILE A 236 -8.75 -0.18 -8.68
CA ILE A 236 -8.08 0.39 -9.85
C ILE A 236 -6.91 1.27 -9.40
N LEU A 237 -7.15 2.19 -8.45
CA LEU A 237 -6.11 3.06 -7.92
C LEU A 237 -4.96 2.27 -7.30
N MET A 238 -5.28 1.24 -6.51
CA MET A 238 -4.27 0.35 -5.95
C MET A 238 -3.47 -0.34 -7.06
N THR A 239 -4.13 -0.92 -8.06
CA THR A 239 -3.45 -1.64 -9.16
C THR A 239 -2.54 -0.73 -9.98
N VAL A 240 -2.92 0.54 -10.17
CA VAL A 240 -2.14 1.54 -10.91
C VAL A 240 -0.95 2.07 -10.10
N LEU A 241 -1.14 2.34 -8.81
CA LEU A 241 -0.11 2.93 -7.96
C LEU A 241 0.87 1.91 -7.39
N LEU A 242 0.46 0.65 -7.21
CA LEU A 242 1.30 -0.40 -6.62
C LEU A 242 2.67 -0.56 -7.31
N PRO A 243 2.78 -0.64 -8.65
CA PRO A 243 4.08 -0.76 -9.33
C PRO A 243 5.00 0.45 -9.11
N ILE A 244 4.44 1.65 -8.93
CA ILE A 244 5.20 2.86 -8.66
C ILE A 244 5.84 2.75 -7.27
N PHE A 245 5.06 2.31 -6.28
CA PHE A 245 5.57 2.07 -4.92
C PHE A 245 6.62 0.95 -4.90
N GLU A 246 6.38 -0.16 -5.60
CA GLU A 246 7.35 -1.24 -5.74
C GLU A 246 8.70 -0.75 -6.26
N SER A 247 8.69 0.08 -7.31
CA SER A 247 9.89 0.63 -7.94
C SER A 247 10.60 1.65 -7.02
N VAL A 248 9.88 2.63 -6.48
CA VAL A 248 10.45 3.71 -5.64
C VAL A 248 11.03 3.16 -4.34
N PHE A 249 10.33 2.22 -3.69
CA PHE A 249 10.73 1.66 -2.40
C PHE A 249 11.53 0.37 -2.51
N ASN A 250 11.68 -0.18 -3.72
CA ASN A 250 12.34 -1.46 -4.00
C ASN A 250 11.75 -2.60 -3.16
N ILE A 251 10.42 -2.71 -3.18
CA ILE A 251 9.66 -3.75 -2.49
C ILE A 251 9.30 -4.85 -3.48
N VAL A 252 9.51 -6.08 -3.05
CA VAL A 252 9.23 -7.28 -3.81
C VAL A 252 7.89 -7.83 -3.34
N THR A 253 6.83 -7.52 -4.09
CA THR A 253 5.49 -8.08 -3.89
C THR A 253 5.32 -9.38 -4.67
N ASP A 254 4.24 -10.11 -4.41
CA ASP A 254 3.88 -11.29 -5.20
C ASP A 254 3.64 -10.96 -6.69
N PHE A 255 3.16 -9.76 -7.03
CA PHE A 255 3.05 -9.34 -8.44
C PHE A 255 4.41 -9.17 -9.08
N ARG A 256 5.33 -8.52 -8.37
CA ARG A 256 6.70 -8.32 -8.87
C ARG A 256 7.43 -9.65 -9.01
N LEU A 257 7.26 -10.58 -8.06
CA LEU A 257 7.80 -11.95 -8.13
C LEU A 257 7.25 -12.70 -9.34
N ALA A 258 5.94 -12.63 -9.58
CA ALA A 258 5.32 -13.24 -10.75
C ALA A 258 5.83 -12.63 -12.07
N GLU A 259 6.10 -11.33 -12.11
CA GLU A 259 6.64 -10.65 -13.29
C GLU A 259 8.09 -11.08 -13.58
N ILE A 260 8.96 -11.09 -12.57
CA ILE A 260 10.37 -11.46 -12.77
C ILE A 260 10.55 -12.97 -13.00
N THR A 261 9.59 -13.80 -12.62
CA THR A 261 9.60 -15.25 -12.91
C THR A 261 8.90 -15.59 -14.23
N ASN A 262 8.50 -14.60 -15.01
CA ASN A 262 8.05 -14.82 -16.38
C ASN A 262 9.24 -15.26 -17.26
N THR A 263 9.04 -16.25 -18.12
CA THR A 263 10.08 -16.74 -19.06
C THR A 263 10.54 -15.67 -20.06
N ASN A 264 9.74 -14.62 -20.25
CA ASN A 264 10.06 -13.45 -21.08
C ASN A 264 10.78 -12.34 -20.29
N ALA A 265 11.05 -12.52 -18.99
CA ALA A 265 11.84 -11.56 -18.25
C ALA A 265 13.23 -11.43 -18.87
N LYS A 266 13.76 -10.19 -18.92
CA LYS A 266 15.01 -9.86 -19.64
C LYS A 266 16.18 -10.77 -19.22
N LEU A 267 16.45 -10.87 -17.93
CA LEU A 267 17.55 -11.67 -17.39
C LEU A 267 17.34 -13.19 -17.59
N ILE A 268 16.11 -13.68 -17.51
CA ILE A 268 15.78 -15.08 -17.81
C ILE A 268 16.04 -15.39 -19.29
N THR A 269 15.67 -14.44 -20.17
CA THR A 269 15.92 -14.55 -21.60
C THR A 269 17.41 -14.53 -21.92
N GLU A 270 18.19 -13.66 -21.27
CA GLU A 270 19.65 -13.64 -21.38
C GLU A 270 20.26 -14.96 -20.89
N LEU A 271 19.81 -15.49 -19.75
CA LEU A 271 20.28 -16.77 -19.22
C LEU A 271 19.99 -17.92 -20.19
N ARG A 272 18.78 -17.97 -20.73
CA ARG A 272 18.39 -18.99 -21.73
C ARG A 272 19.24 -18.92 -23.00
N ASN A 273 19.56 -17.72 -23.47
CA ASN A 273 20.27 -17.53 -24.73
C ASN A 273 21.78 -17.72 -24.59
N ASN A 274 22.37 -17.26 -23.48
CA ASN A 274 23.83 -17.21 -23.30
C ASN A 274 24.37 -18.33 -22.39
N ALA A 275 23.54 -18.91 -21.52
CA ALA A 275 23.92 -19.97 -20.56
C ALA A 275 22.79 -21.03 -20.45
N PRO A 276 22.49 -21.78 -21.53
CA PRO A 276 21.32 -22.65 -21.61
C PRO A 276 21.34 -23.81 -20.59
N GLY A 277 22.53 -24.30 -20.23
CA GLY A 277 22.71 -25.31 -19.20
C GLY A 277 22.32 -24.79 -17.81
N THR A 278 22.83 -23.62 -17.44
CA THR A 278 22.46 -22.94 -16.19
C THR A 278 20.97 -22.58 -16.15
N TYR A 279 20.37 -22.21 -17.28
CA TYR A 279 18.93 -21.96 -17.37
C TYR A 279 18.12 -23.24 -17.06
N ASN A 280 18.45 -24.37 -17.69
CA ASN A 280 17.76 -25.64 -17.45
C ASN A 280 17.94 -26.13 -16.00
N HIS A 281 19.15 -25.95 -15.44
CA HIS A 281 19.43 -26.21 -14.04
C HIS A 281 18.52 -25.37 -13.14
N SER A 282 18.49 -24.06 -13.34
CA SER A 282 17.68 -23.12 -12.54
C SER A 282 16.19 -23.42 -12.63
N LEU A 283 15.69 -23.83 -13.81
CA LEU A 283 14.29 -24.25 -14.01
C LEU A 283 13.96 -25.51 -13.21
N THR A 284 14.88 -26.47 -13.17
CA THR A 284 14.73 -27.72 -12.42
C THR A 284 14.73 -27.45 -10.91
N VAL A 285 15.68 -26.64 -10.44
CA VAL A 285 15.78 -26.23 -9.03
C VAL A 285 14.54 -25.46 -8.60
N ALA A 286 14.00 -24.58 -9.45
CA ALA A 286 12.77 -23.84 -9.14
C ALA A 286 11.57 -24.76 -8.99
N THR A 287 11.41 -25.74 -9.88
CA THR A 287 10.33 -26.73 -9.79
C THR A 287 10.37 -27.48 -8.44
N LEU A 288 11.56 -27.90 -8.01
CA LEU A 288 11.74 -28.55 -6.71
C LEU A 288 11.49 -27.59 -5.53
N ALA A 289 12.05 -26.38 -5.60
CA ALA A 289 11.89 -25.36 -4.57
C ALA A 289 10.43 -24.94 -4.38
N GLU A 290 9.66 -24.83 -5.46
CA GLU A 290 8.22 -24.57 -5.42
C GLU A 290 7.44 -25.71 -4.76
N ALA A 291 7.75 -26.96 -5.11
CA ALA A 291 7.10 -28.12 -4.52
C ALA A 291 7.36 -28.17 -3.01
N CYS A 292 8.61 -27.93 -2.58
CA CYS A 292 8.97 -27.85 -1.17
C CYS A 292 8.28 -26.70 -0.45
N ALA A 293 8.33 -25.48 -1.01
CA ALA A 293 7.71 -24.29 -0.42
C ALA A 293 6.19 -24.48 -0.25
N SER A 294 5.52 -25.02 -1.27
CA SER A 294 4.10 -25.34 -1.24
C SER A 294 3.78 -26.35 -0.12
N ALA A 295 4.59 -27.42 0.00
CA ALA A 295 4.38 -28.47 0.99
C ALA A 295 4.51 -27.99 2.45
N ILE A 296 5.34 -26.97 2.72
CA ILE A 296 5.53 -26.39 4.06
C ILE A 296 4.72 -25.11 4.30
N GLY A 297 3.90 -24.69 3.33
CA GLY A 297 3.08 -23.48 3.45
C GLY A 297 3.85 -22.15 3.32
N GLU A 298 5.02 -22.18 2.69
CA GLU A 298 5.86 -21.01 2.42
C GLU A 298 5.55 -20.37 1.05
N ASN A 299 6.06 -19.15 0.83
CA ASN A 299 5.76 -18.40 -0.41
C ASN A 299 6.44 -19.03 -1.65
N VAL A 300 5.63 -19.70 -2.47
CA VAL A 300 6.03 -20.37 -3.71
C VAL A 300 6.66 -19.42 -4.74
N LEU A 301 6.10 -18.21 -4.91
CA LEU A 301 6.62 -17.23 -5.88
C LEU A 301 8.01 -16.74 -5.48
N LYS A 302 8.25 -16.56 -4.19
CA LYS A 302 9.55 -16.17 -3.66
C LYS A 302 10.59 -17.28 -3.83
N ALA A 303 10.21 -18.53 -3.54
CA ALA A 303 11.08 -19.70 -3.75
C ALA A 303 11.46 -19.87 -5.22
N ARG A 304 10.48 -19.75 -6.13
CA ARG A 304 10.70 -19.76 -7.58
C ARG A 304 11.67 -18.67 -8.02
N ALA A 305 11.43 -17.43 -7.60
CA ALA A 305 12.29 -16.31 -7.97
C ALA A 305 13.72 -16.51 -7.45
N ALA A 306 13.89 -16.95 -6.21
CA ALA A 306 15.20 -17.25 -5.66
C ALA A 306 15.93 -18.30 -6.52
N ALA A 307 15.27 -19.40 -6.87
CA ALA A 307 15.85 -20.46 -7.69
C ALA A 307 16.18 -20.00 -9.13
N TYR A 308 15.31 -19.23 -9.77
CA TYR A 308 15.56 -18.71 -11.13
C TYR A 308 16.78 -17.79 -11.21
N TYR A 309 17.03 -17.01 -10.15
CA TYR A 309 18.06 -15.98 -10.15
C TYR A 309 19.31 -16.35 -9.33
N HIS A 310 19.34 -17.51 -8.65
CA HIS A 310 20.47 -17.87 -7.77
C HIS A 310 21.82 -17.93 -8.49
N ASP A 311 21.80 -18.39 -9.75
CA ASP A 311 22.97 -18.59 -10.59
C ASP A 311 23.07 -17.57 -11.75
N VAL A 312 22.29 -16.48 -11.70
CA VAL A 312 22.29 -15.47 -12.79
C VAL A 312 23.67 -14.85 -13.02
N GLY A 313 24.54 -14.85 -12.00
CA GLY A 313 25.93 -14.38 -12.11
C GLY A 313 26.79 -15.17 -13.10
N LYS A 314 26.43 -16.43 -13.41
CA LYS A 314 27.13 -17.27 -14.40
C LYS A 314 27.08 -16.69 -15.81
N LEU A 315 26.11 -15.78 -16.09
CA LEU A 315 26.02 -15.02 -17.35
C LEU A 315 27.30 -14.27 -17.72
N LYS A 316 28.15 -13.92 -16.74
CA LYS A 316 29.39 -13.18 -17.01
C LYS A 316 30.42 -14.04 -17.77
N GLN A 317 30.49 -15.33 -17.46
CA GLN A 317 31.45 -16.27 -18.03
C GLN A 317 30.83 -17.68 -18.17
N PRO A 318 29.84 -17.89 -19.05
CA PRO A 318 29.07 -19.14 -19.08
C PRO A 318 29.89 -20.40 -19.31
N ASP A 319 30.90 -20.33 -20.19
CA ASP A 319 31.74 -21.47 -20.62
C ASP A 319 32.63 -22.04 -19.50
N TYR A 320 32.80 -21.31 -18.40
CA TYR A 320 33.56 -21.75 -17.23
C TYR A 320 32.75 -22.66 -16.29
N TYR A 321 31.46 -22.86 -16.57
CA TYR A 321 30.57 -23.69 -15.76
C TYR A 321 30.21 -24.96 -16.51
N THR A 322 30.45 -26.11 -15.87
CA THR A 322 30.36 -27.44 -16.49
C THR A 322 29.02 -27.72 -17.17
N GLU A 323 27.91 -27.19 -16.65
CA GLU A 323 26.59 -27.39 -17.25
C GLU A 323 26.40 -26.70 -18.60
N ASN A 324 27.23 -25.70 -18.93
CA ASN A 324 27.19 -24.99 -20.21
C ASN A 324 28.27 -25.46 -21.19
N GLN A 325 29.20 -26.32 -20.76
CA GLN A 325 30.33 -26.76 -21.57
C GLN A 325 29.90 -27.82 -22.60
N GLN A 326 30.54 -27.80 -23.77
CA GLN A 326 30.39 -28.82 -24.82
C GLN A 326 31.72 -29.51 -25.13
N GLY A 327 32.24 -30.24 -24.15
CA GLY A 327 33.44 -31.09 -24.30
C GLY A 327 34.80 -30.36 -24.19
N TYR A 328 34.81 -29.03 -24.11
CA TYR A 328 35.99 -28.23 -23.78
C TYR A 328 35.85 -27.60 -22.40
N ASN A 329 36.86 -27.74 -21.55
CA ASN A 329 36.89 -27.19 -20.20
C ASN A 329 38.02 -26.15 -20.08
N PRO A 330 37.71 -24.84 -19.98
CA PRO A 330 38.71 -23.78 -19.85
C PRO A 330 39.61 -23.92 -18.61
N HIS A 331 39.12 -24.60 -17.57
CA HIS A 331 39.89 -24.82 -16.33
C HIS A 331 41.10 -25.74 -16.52
N ASP A 332 41.13 -26.55 -17.58
CA ASP A 332 42.27 -27.44 -17.86
C ASP A 332 43.53 -26.66 -18.29
N GLU A 333 43.35 -25.41 -18.75
CA GLU A 333 44.41 -24.51 -19.20
C GLU A 333 44.74 -23.42 -18.17
N LEU A 334 44.00 -23.36 -17.05
CA LEU A 334 44.23 -22.39 -15.99
C LEU A 334 45.11 -22.95 -14.88
N SER A 335 45.94 -22.08 -14.29
CA SER A 335 46.60 -22.41 -13.02
C SER A 335 45.55 -22.57 -11.91
N PRO A 336 45.73 -23.50 -10.95
CA PRO A 336 44.77 -23.73 -9.85
C PRO A 336 44.40 -22.49 -9.04
N GLU A 337 45.28 -21.48 -9.00
CA GLU A 337 45.06 -20.22 -8.29
C GLU A 337 44.10 -19.25 -9.01
N LEU A 338 43.88 -19.45 -10.32
CA LEU A 338 42.96 -18.67 -11.17
C LEU A 338 41.61 -19.36 -11.42
N SER A 339 41.52 -20.67 -11.11
CA SER A 339 40.35 -21.53 -11.32
C SER A 339 39.35 -21.37 -10.17
#